data_AF-A0A450XCV1-F1
#
_entry.id   AF-A0A450XCV1-F1
#
_cell.length_a   1.000
_cell.length_b   1.000
_cell.length_c   1.000
_cell.angle_alpha   90.00
_cell.angle_beta   90.00
_cell.angle_gamma   90.00
#
_symmetry.space_group_name_H-M   'P 1'
#
loop_
_entity.id
_entity.type
_entity.pdbx_description
1 polymer ?
#
loop_
_entity_poly.entity_id
_entity_poly.type
_entity_poly.pdbx_seq_one_letter_code
_entity_poly.pdbx_strand_id
1 'polypeptide(L)'
;MQGFFDNIPHSVIMAGLRRVVADGNILGLVERFLRAGVMDNGVFKPTTVGTPQGGVFSPLLANIALNSLDWWLDEHGLRFVRYADDFVVLCSNHAQAEEAM
;
A
#
# COMPACT_ATOMS: atom_id res chain seq x y z
N MET A 1 12.53 1.28 -4.90
CA MET A 1 11.34 0.49 -4.52
C MET A 1 11.19 -0.67 -5.49
N GLN A 2 11.78 -1.82 -5.21
CA GLN A 2 11.46 -3.05 -5.94
C GLN A 2 10.82 -3.99 -4.91
N GLY A 3 9.60 -4.45 -5.18
CA GLY A 3 8.85 -5.32 -4.25
C GLY A 3 8.14 -4.59 -3.11
N PHE A 4 7.77 -3.31 -3.24
CA PHE A 4 6.95 -2.64 -2.23
C PHE A 4 5.65 -3.42 -1.98
N PHE A 5 4.95 -3.79 -3.06
CA PHE A 5 3.73 -4.59 -3.03
C PHE A 5 3.91 -5.98 -2.42
N ASP A 6 5.11 -6.55 -2.47
CA ASP A 6 5.41 -7.89 -1.96
C ASP A 6 5.71 -7.86 -0.45
N ASN A 7 5.92 -6.68 0.14
CA ASN A 7 6.40 -6.52 1.51
C ASN A 7 5.43 -5.78 2.45
N ILE A 8 4.26 -5.32 1.98
CA ILE A 8 3.27 -4.68 2.87
C ILE A 8 2.66 -5.74 3.80
N PRO A 9 2.68 -5.54 5.14
CA PRO A 9 1.96 -6.40 6.06
C PRO A 9 0.45 -6.32 5.82
N HIS A 10 -0.22 -7.46 5.66
CA HIS A 10 -1.67 -7.52 5.46
C HIS A 10 -2.46 -6.81 6.56
N SER A 11 -1.92 -6.80 7.79
CA SER A 11 -2.51 -6.10 8.93
C SER A 11 -2.66 -4.60 8.71
N VAL A 12 -1.72 -3.94 8.01
CA VAL A 12 -1.78 -2.51 7.69
C VAL A 12 -2.92 -2.23 6.72
N ILE A 13 -3.01 -3.03 5.67
CA ILE A 13 -4.08 -2.93 4.65
C ILE A 13 -5.45 -3.14 5.30
N MET A 14 -5.58 -4.20 6.12
CA MET A 14 -6.83 -4.52 6.81
C MET A 14 -7.20 -3.48 7.86
N ALA A 15 -6.22 -2.85 8.53
CA ALA A 15 -6.47 -1.75 9.45
C ALA A 15 -7.01 -0.51 8.72
N GLY A 16 -6.44 -0.17 7.56
CA GLY A 16 -6.93 0.91 6.70
C GLY A 16 -8.37 0.66 6.23
N LEU A 17 -8.65 -0.55 5.71
CA LEU A 17 -9.98 -0.93 5.25
C LEU A 17 -11.04 -0.88 6.35
N ARG A 18 -10.73 -1.37 7.56
CA ARG A 18 -11.68 -1.36 8.69
C ARG A 18 -12.08 0.04 9.14
N ARG A 19 -11.31 1.08 8.80
CA ARG A 19 -11.68 2.48 9.09
C ARG A 19 -12.78 3.01 8.18
N VAL A 20 -12.97 2.40 7.00
CA VAL A 20 -13.88 2.90 5.96
C VAL A 20 -14.96 1.90 5.54
N VAL A 21 -14.72 0.59 5.72
CA VAL A 21 -15.66 -0.49 5.40
C VAL A 21 -16.12 -1.18 6.68
N ALA A 22 -17.43 -1.13 6.94
CA ALA A 22 -18.06 -1.82 8.07
C ALA A 22 -18.54 -3.25 7.73
N ASP A 23 -18.69 -3.58 6.44
CA ASP A 23 -19.19 -4.89 5.99
C ASP A 23 -18.15 -5.99 6.21
N GLY A 24 -18.46 -6.90 7.15
CA GLY A 24 -17.61 -8.04 7.49
C GLY A 24 -17.41 -9.04 6.35
N ASN A 25 -18.37 -9.16 5.42
CA ASN A 25 -18.23 -10.05 4.26
C ASN A 25 -17.21 -9.51 3.27
N ILE A 26 -17.23 -8.20 3.02
CA ILE A 26 -16.24 -7.54 2.16
C ILE A 26 -14.84 -7.65 2.79
N LEU A 27 -14.73 -7.36 4.08
CA LEU A 27 -13.46 -7.50 4.81
C LEU A 27 -12.94 -8.94 4.76
N GLY A 28 -13.81 -9.93 4.97
CA GLY A 28 -13.45 -11.34 4.87
C GLY A 28 -13.02 -11.76 3.46
N LEU A 29 -13.65 -11.19 2.42
CA LEU A 29 -13.26 -11.42 1.03
C LEU A 29 -11.86 -10.87 0.75
N VAL A 30 -11.58 -9.63 1.17
CA VAL A 30 -10.25 -9.03 0.98
C VAL A 30 -9.18 -9.81 1.74
N GLU A 31 -9.46 -10.24 2.98
CA GLU A 31 -8.50 -11.04 3.74
C GLU A 31 -8.18 -12.38 3.05
N ARG A 32 -9.18 -13.03 2.46
CA ARG A 32 -8.98 -14.24 1.65
C ARG A 32 -8.14 -13.94 0.41
N PHE A 33 -8.38 -12.83 -0.28
CA PHE A 33 -7.59 -12.40 -1.43
C PHE A 33 -6.11 -12.16 -1.07
N LEU A 34 -5.85 -11.50 0.06
CA LEU A 34 -4.50 -11.25 0.55
C LEU A 34 -3.74 -12.56 0.87
N ARG A 35 -4.44 -13.53 1.47
CA ARG A 35 -3.89 -14.85 1.84
C ARG A 35 -3.74 -15.83 0.67
N ALA A 36 -4.48 -15.63 -0.43
CA ALA A 36 -4.59 -16.60 -1.51
C ALA A 36 -3.30 -16.82 -2.33
N GLY A 37 -2.23 -16.06 -2.09
CA GLY A 37 -0.99 -16.21 -2.86
C GLY A 37 -1.03 -15.46 -4.18
N VAL A 38 0.16 -15.35 -4.79
CA VAL A 38 0.29 -14.98 -6.21
C VAL A 38 0.64 -16.23 -6.99
N MET A 39 0.02 -16.39 -8.16
CA MET A 39 0.49 -17.36 -9.15
C MET A 39 1.48 -16.65 -10.06
N ASP A 40 2.76 -16.94 -9.88
CA ASP A 40 3.87 -16.34 -10.62
C ASP A 40 4.48 -17.43 -11.52
N ASN A 41 4.39 -17.24 -12.84
CA ASN A 41 4.91 -18.16 -13.86
C ASN A 41 4.47 -19.64 -13.68
N GLY A 42 3.22 -19.87 -13.28
CA GLY A 42 2.67 -21.22 -13.10
C GLY A 42 3.07 -21.93 -11.81
N VAL A 43 3.79 -21.26 -10.91
CA VAL A 43 4.14 -21.78 -9.58
C VAL A 43 3.33 -21.04 -8.52
N PHE A 44 2.62 -21.79 -7.68
CA PHE A 44 1.89 -21.24 -6.55
C PHE A 44 2.89 -20.82 -5.46
N LYS A 45 3.01 -19.52 -5.21
CA LYS A 45 3.81 -19.00 -4.09
C LYS A 45 2.86 -18.56 -2.96
N PRO A 46 2.95 -19.17 -1.76
CA PRO A 46 2.21 -18.66 -0.60
C PRO A 46 2.68 -17.24 -0.29
N THR A 47 1.79 -16.24 -0.33
CA THR A 47 2.11 -14.89 0.13
C THR A 47 1.94 -14.82 1.64
N THR A 48 3.03 -15.01 2.37
CA THR A 48 3.11 -14.66 3.80
C THR A 48 3.20 -13.14 4.02
N VAL A 49 3.55 -12.37 2.97
CA VAL A 49 3.62 -10.90 2.97
C VAL A 49 3.22 -10.38 1.56
N GLY A 50 2.60 -9.19 1.47
CA GLY A 50 2.30 -8.52 0.19
C GLY A 50 0.97 -8.88 -0.49
N THR A 51 0.64 -8.16 -1.57
CA THR A 51 -0.58 -8.37 -2.38
C THR A 51 -0.28 -9.15 -3.66
N PRO A 52 -1.21 -9.97 -4.20
CA PRO A 52 -0.98 -10.70 -5.45
C PRO A 52 -0.69 -9.78 -6.65
N GLN A 53 0.56 -9.63 -7.10
CA GLN A 53 0.85 -8.90 -8.34
C GLN A 53 0.21 -9.61 -9.55
N GLY A 54 -0.70 -8.92 -10.25
CA GLY A 54 -1.49 -9.46 -11.36
C GLY A 54 -2.99 -9.49 -11.13
N GLY A 55 -3.46 -9.26 -9.90
CA GLY A 55 -4.87 -8.98 -9.62
C GLY A 55 -5.22 -7.51 -9.88
N VAL A 56 -6.36 -7.24 -10.52
CA VAL A 56 -6.93 -5.88 -10.67
C VAL A 56 -7.08 -5.13 -9.33
N PHE A 57 -7.05 -5.88 -8.22
CA PHE A 57 -7.23 -5.39 -6.86
C PHE A 57 -5.96 -4.82 -6.23
N SER A 58 -4.78 -5.22 -6.69
CA SER A 58 -3.50 -4.90 -6.02
C SER A 58 -3.14 -3.41 -6.06
N PRO A 59 -3.36 -2.67 -7.18
CA PRO A 59 -3.17 -1.22 -7.18
C PRO A 59 -4.07 -0.48 -6.17
N LEU A 60 -5.31 -0.94 -5.99
CA LEU A 60 -6.24 -0.35 -5.02
C LEU A 60 -5.77 -0.59 -3.58
N LEU A 61 -5.38 -1.82 -3.25
CA LEU A 61 -4.91 -2.16 -1.90
C LEU A 61 -3.63 -1.40 -1.52
N ALA A 62 -2.74 -1.16 -2.47
CA ALA A 62 -1.55 -0.35 -2.24
C ALA A 62 -1.91 1.11 -1.93
N ASN A 63 -2.86 1.70 -2.67
CA ASN A 63 -3.35 3.04 -2.36
C ASN A 63 -3.98 3.11 -0.97
N ILE A 64 -4.73 2.08 -0.55
CA ILE A 64 -5.28 2.02 0.81
C ILE A 64 -4.16 1.98 1.86
N ALA A 65 -3.11 1.20 1.62
CA ALA A 65 -1.97 1.10 2.54
C ALA A 65 -1.19 2.42 2.65
N LEU A 66 -1.01 3.12 1.52
CA LEU A 66 -0.25 4.37 1.42
C LEU A 66 -1.06 5.61 1.80
N ASN A 67 -2.38 5.53 1.86
CA ASN A 67 -3.23 6.68 2.20
C ASN A 67 -2.89 7.29 3.56
N SER A 68 -2.46 6.50 4.55
CA SER A 68 -2.01 7.07 5.83
C SER A 68 -0.71 7.88 5.73
N LEU A 69 0.17 7.53 4.80
CA LEU A 69 1.38 8.32 4.50
C LEU A 69 0.97 9.64 3.86
N ASP A 70 0.03 9.63 2.92
CA ASP A 70 -0.47 10.84 2.26
C ASP A 70 -1.04 11.84 3.27
N TRP A 71 -1.88 11.37 4.21
CA TRP A 71 -2.40 12.23 5.28
C TRP A 71 -1.32 12.76 6.21
N TRP A 72 -0.33 11.93 6.55
CA TRP A 72 0.79 12.37 7.38
C TRP A 72 1.61 13.46 6.70
N LEU A 73 1.90 13.33 5.40
CA LEU A 73 2.62 14.35 4.62
C LEU A 73 1.83 15.66 4.56
N ASP A 74 0.52 15.60 4.31
CA ASP A 74 -0.36 16.77 4.26
C ASP A 74 -0.44 17.49 5.62
N GLU A 75 -0.59 16.75 6.72
CA GLU A 75 -0.63 17.30 8.09
C GLU A 75 0.68 18.01 8.47
N HIS A 76 1.82 17.62 7.90
CA HIS A 76 3.11 18.27 8.10
C HIS A 76 3.38 19.41 7.11
N GLY A 77 2.40 19.76 6.27
CA GLY A 77 2.51 20.85 5.29
C GLY A 77 3.46 20.54 4.13
N LEU A 78 3.80 19.26 3.93
CA LEU A 78 4.68 18.83 2.86
C LEU A 78 3.90 18.77 1.55
N ARG A 79 4.48 19.32 0.49
CA ARG A 79 3.92 19.28 -0.85
C ARG A 79 4.38 17.97 -1.50
N PHE A 80 3.47 17.13 -1.97
CA PHE A 80 3.86 15.87 -2.60
C PHE A 80 2.95 15.49 -3.76
N VAL A 81 3.44 14.61 -4.62
CA VAL A 81 2.67 13.94 -5.68
C VAL A 81 2.97 12.45 -5.60
N ARG A 82 1.93 11.61 -5.63
CA ARG A 82 2.05 10.16 -5.62
C ARG A 82 1.25 9.54 -6.75
N TYR A 83 1.83 8.55 -7.43
CA TYR A 83 1.20 7.72 -8.44
C TYR A 83 1.53 6.25 -8.16
N ALA A 84 0.52 5.49 -7.73
CA ALA A 84 0.70 4.12 -7.23
C ALA A 84 1.78 4.06 -6.13
N ASP A 85 2.87 3.35 -6.35
CA ASP A 85 4.01 3.23 -5.43
C ASP A 85 5.08 4.31 -5.61
N ASP A 86 5.10 5.02 -6.75
CA ASP A 86 6.02 6.13 -6.98
C ASP A 86 5.51 7.43 -6.33
N PHE A 87 6.33 8.11 -5.54
CA PHE A 87 6.00 9.41 -4.98
C PHE A 87 7.21 10.35 -4.96
N VAL A 88 6.91 11.65 -4.99
CA VAL A 88 7.88 12.73 -4.88
C VAL A 88 7.40 13.73 -3.85
N VAL A 89 8.27 14.08 -2.90
CA VAL A 89 8.05 15.17 -1.94
C VAL A 89 8.82 16.40 -2.43
N LEU A 90 8.16 17.55 -2.48
CA LEU A 90 8.67 18.81 -2.99
C LEU A 90 9.19 19.64 -1.82
N CYS A 91 10.52 19.79 -1.75
CA CYS A 91 11.19 20.58 -0.72
C CYS A 91 11.64 21.95 -1.27
N SER A 92 11.63 22.97 -0.41
CA SER A 92 11.98 24.35 -0.82
C SER A 92 13.50 24.56 -0.92
N ASN A 93 14.27 23.73 -0.23
CA ASN A 93 15.72 23.78 -0.18
C ASN A 93 16.33 22.39 0.03
N HIS A 94 17.63 22.27 -0.21
CA HIS A 94 18.36 21.01 -0.12
C HIS A 94 18.37 20.42 1.30
N ALA A 95 18.46 21.27 2.33
CA ALA A 95 18.49 20.81 3.72
C ALA A 95 17.18 20.09 4.10
N GLN A 96 16.02 20.63 3.69
CA GLN A 96 14.72 19.96 3.83
C GLN A 96 14.65 18.63 3.06
N ALA A 97 15.31 18.53 1.91
CA ALA A 97 15.32 17.29 1.13
C ALA A 97 16.14 16.19 1.81
N GLU A 98 17.24 16.54 2.49
CA GLU A 98 18.03 15.59 3.28
C GLU A 98 17.31 15.13 4.54
N GLU A 99 16.53 16.00 5.19
CA GLU A 99 15.76 15.64 6.39
C GLU A 99 14.55 14.74 6.09
N ALA A 100 14.04 14.79 4.86
CA ALA A 100 12.89 14.01 4.41
C ALA A 100 13.25 12.63 3.81
N MET A 101 14.54 12.34 3.63
CA MET A 101 15.06 11.05 3.12
C MET A 101 15.32 10.05 4.25
#